data_AF-A0A3A8SC86-F1
#
_entry.id   AF-A0A3A8SC86-F1
#
_cell.length_a   1.000
_cell.length_b   1.000
_cell.length_c   1.000
_cell.angle_alpha   90.00
_cell.angle_beta   90.00
_cell.angle_gamma   90.00
#
_symmetry.space_group_name_H-M   'P 1'
#
loop_
_entity.id
_entity.type
_entity.pdbx_description
1 polymer ?
#
loop_
_entity_poly.entity_id
_entity_poly.type
_entity_poly.pdbx_seq_one_letter_code
_entity_poly.pdbx_strand_id
1 'polypeptide(L)'
;MNPIVHAEWSWLLSQGLRERRDRVLVTCAGLAPDLDGLSLLAGEEFYSRYHHVIFHGYVGVLVTMAVCTALARQRAAVALLSVAAFHGHLLCDLAGSGPDWPIHYLWPQSMEPWSWSGQWNLGSWQNTLIGLAATLACLACALPFRRTALELLSPRWDAEVVRTVRRRFSRQADSQAH
;
A
#
# COMPACT_ATOMS: atom_id res chain seq x y z
N MET A 1 -7.65 -6.41 3.40
CA MET A 1 -7.28 -5.36 4.39
C MET A 1 -7.80 -4.00 3.92
N ASN A 2 -7.85 -2.94 4.73
CA ASN A 2 -8.38 -1.63 4.30
C ASN A 2 -7.45 -0.96 3.26
N PRO A 3 -7.98 -0.37 2.16
CA PRO A 3 -7.21 0.38 1.15
C PRO A 3 -6.25 1.44 1.70
N ILE A 4 -6.61 2.10 2.80
CA ILE A 4 -5.74 3.08 3.46
C ILE A 4 -4.45 2.42 3.93
N VAL A 5 -4.54 1.22 4.49
CA VAL A 5 -3.38 0.48 5.00
C VAL A 5 -2.50 -0.01 3.84
N HIS A 6 -3.09 -0.39 2.71
CA HIS A 6 -2.34 -0.71 1.48
C HIS A 6 -1.56 0.51 0.96
N ALA A 7 -2.19 1.70 0.98
CA ALA A 7 -1.52 2.95 0.62
C ALA A 7 -0.36 3.28 1.57
N GLU A 8 -0.58 3.18 2.89
CA GLU A 8 0.43 3.45 3.91
C GLU A 8 1.63 2.51 3.79
N TRP A 9 1.39 1.19 3.68
CA TRP A 9 2.45 0.21 3.47
C TRP A 9 3.26 0.48 2.21
N SER A 10 2.57 0.75 1.11
CA SER A 10 3.22 1.01 -0.18
C SER A 10 4.03 2.31 -0.16
N TRP A 11 3.51 3.34 0.54
CA TRP A 11 4.27 4.55 0.78
C TRP A 11 5.50 4.29 1.66
N LEU A 12 5.41 3.49 2.72
CA LEU A 12 6.55 3.12 3.57
C LEU A 12 7.65 2.39 2.79
N LEU A 13 7.30 1.50 1.85
CA LEU A 13 8.28 0.83 0.98
C LEU A 13 9.05 1.83 0.09
N SER A 14 8.45 2.98 -0.19
CA SER A 14 8.99 3.95 -1.14
C SER A 14 10.02 4.93 -0.56
N GLN A 15 10.30 4.90 0.76
CA GLN A 15 11.06 5.97 1.44
C GLN A 15 12.49 6.17 0.91
N GLY A 16 13.11 5.13 0.36
CA GLY A 16 14.44 5.22 -0.28
C GLY A 16 14.46 6.03 -1.59
N LEU A 17 13.31 6.33 -2.17
CA LEU A 17 13.22 7.09 -3.42
C LEU A 17 13.39 8.59 -3.18
N ARG A 18 14.21 9.21 -4.03
CA ARG A 18 14.53 10.64 -4.02
C ARG A 18 13.31 11.50 -4.38
N GLU A 19 12.69 11.19 -5.51
CA GLU A 19 11.61 12.00 -6.07
C GLU A 19 10.26 11.70 -5.42
N ARG A 20 9.52 12.75 -5.03
CA ARG A 20 8.14 12.60 -4.52
C ARG A 20 7.25 11.89 -5.55
N ARG A 21 7.41 12.23 -6.83
CA ARG A 21 6.70 11.57 -7.92
C ARG A 21 6.87 10.05 -7.90
N ASP A 22 8.10 9.58 -7.73
CA ASP A 22 8.39 8.15 -7.73
C ASP A 22 7.76 7.46 -6.51
N ARG A 23 7.75 8.13 -5.34
CA ARG A 23 7.04 7.64 -4.14
C ARG A 23 5.54 7.53 -4.37
N VAL A 24 4.92 8.55 -4.97
CA VAL A 24 3.51 8.52 -5.36
C VAL A 24 3.24 7.35 -6.31
N LEU A 25 4.09 7.12 -7.32
CA LEU A 25 3.92 6.00 -8.25
C LEU A 25 3.98 4.63 -7.55
N VAL A 26 4.88 4.44 -6.58
CA VAL A 26 4.94 3.20 -5.80
C VAL A 26 3.71 3.05 -4.89
N THR A 27 3.24 4.12 -4.26
CA THR A 27 1.99 4.09 -3.49
C THR A 27 0.80 3.73 -4.38
N CYS A 28 0.67 4.35 -5.55
CA CYS A 28 -0.37 4.02 -6.53
C CYS A 28 -0.27 2.57 -7.01
N ALA A 29 0.95 2.02 -7.13
CA ALA A 29 1.11 0.63 -7.53
C ALA A 29 0.53 -0.36 -6.51
N GLY A 30 0.68 -0.08 -5.22
CA GLY A 30 0.05 -0.89 -4.18
C GLY A 30 -1.44 -0.68 -4.04
N LEU A 31 -1.99 0.44 -4.51
CA LEU A 31 -3.44 0.67 -4.60
C LEU A 31 -4.06 0.15 -5.90
N ALA A 32 -3.26 -0.25 -6.88
CA ALA A 32 -3.76 -0.68 -8.18
C ALA A 32 -4.70 -1.90 -8.10
N PRO A 33 -4.46 -2.91 -7.23
CA PRO A 33 -5.41 -4.02 -7.09
C PRO A 33 -6.80 -3.58 -6.62
N ASP A 34 -6.90 -2.57 -5.75
CA ASP A 34 -8.19 -2.02 -5.26
C ASP A 34 -9.07 -1.45 -6.39
N LEU A 35 -8.53 -1.21 -7.59
CA LEU A 35 -9.34 -0.83 -8.76
C LEU A 35 -10.37 -1.88 -9.13
N ASP A 36 -10.16 -3.13 -8.73
CA ASP A 36 -11.18 -4.18 -8.80
C ASP A 36 -12.44 -3.80 -8.05
N GLY A 37 -12.37 -2.97 -7.01
CA GLY A 37 -13.52 -2.44 -6.28
C GLY A 37 -14.46 -1.58 -7.11
N LEU A 38 -14.02 -1.04 -8.25
CA LEU A 38 -14.89 -0.30 -9.17
C LEU A 38 -15.99 -1.18 -9.78
N SER A 39 -15.81 -2.51 -9.76
CA SER A 39 -16.85 -3.48 -10.11
C SER A 39 -18.14 -3.29 -9.28
N LEU A 40 -18.05 -2.73 -8.07
CA LEU A 40 -19.22 -2.40 -7.24
C LEU A 40 -20.17 -1.40 -7.90
N LEU A 41 -19.67 -0.52 -8.77
CA LEU A 41 -20.50 0.41 -9.53
C LEU A 41 -21.45 -0.31 -10.49
N ALA A 42 -21.17 -1.57 -10.83
CA ALA A 42 -22.02 -2.44 -11.64
C ALA A 42 -22.89 -3.40 -10.78
N GLY A 43 -22.89 -3.25 -9.45
CA GLY A 43 -23.70 -4.02 -8.51
C GLY A 43 -22.91 -5.01 -7.67
N GLU A 44 -23.50 -5.45 -6.55
CA GLU A 44 -22.87 -6.34 -5.56
C GLU A 44 -22.50 -7.72 -6.16
N GLU A 45 -23.31 -8.25 -7.07
CA GLU A 45 -23.02 -9.51 -7.75
C GLU A 45 -21.76 -9.39 -8.62
N PHE A 46 -21.62 -8.29 -9.37
CA PHE A 46 -20.45 -8.05 -10.21
C PHE A 46 -19.20 -7.82 -9.37
N TYR A 47 -19.36 -7.11 -8.24
CA TYR A 47 -18.30 -6.97 -7.25
C TYR A 47 -17.82 -8.32 -6.71
N SER A 48 -18.73 -9.12 -6.16
CA SER A 48 -18.41 -10.45 -5.61
C SER A 48 -17.68 -11.33 -6.63
N ARG A 49 -18.08 -11.23 -7.91
CA ARG A 49 -17.49 -12.04 -8.99
C ARG A 49 -16.10 -11.58 -9.44
N TYR A 50 -15.82 -10.28 -9.44
CA TYR A 50 -14.62 -9.73 -10.10
C TYR A 50 -13.62 -9.05 -9.16
N HIS A 51 -13.97 -8.81 -7.90
CA HIS A 51 -13.18 -8.00 -6.98
C HIS A 51 -11.75 -8.53 -6.70
N HIS A 52 -11.50 -9.83 -6.85
CA HIS A 52 -10.17 -10.45 -6.71
C HIS A 52 -9.73 -11.22 -7.98
N VAL A 53 -10.18 -10.75 -9.14
CA VAL A 53 -9.94 -11.43 -10.43
C VAL A 53 -9.20 -10.54 -11.41
N ILE A 54 -9.65 -9.31 -11.64
CA ILE A 54 -9.20 -8.52 -12.80
C ILE A 54 -7.81 -7.92 -12.56
N PHE A 55 -7.62 -7.24 -11.43
CA PHE A 55 -6.36 -6.63 -11.02
C PHE A 55 -5.64 -7.41 -9.93
N HIS A 56 -6.23 -8.39 -9.26
CA HIS A 56 -5.54 -9.20 -8.25
C HIS A 56 -4.71 -10.37 -8.82
N GLY A 57 -3.96 -10.14 -9.90
CA GLY A 57 -3.21 -11.20 -10.58
C GLY A 57 -1.94 -10.74 -11.27
N TYR A 58 -1.23 -11.70 -11.88
CA TYR A 58 0.07 -11.44 -12.51
C TYR A 58 -0.05 -10.44 -13.68
N VAL A 59 -1.18 -10.40 -14.39
CA VAL A 59 -1.44 -9.40 -15.44
C VAL A 59 -1.50 -8.00 -14.83
N GLY A 60 -2.22 -7.84 -13.72
CA GLY A 60 -2.36 -6.58 -13.00
C GLY A 60 -1.00 -6.02 -12.56
N VAL A 61 -0.12 -6.87 -12.01
CA VAL A 61 1.22 -6.41 -11.58
C VAL A 61 2.09 -6.01 -12.77
N LEU A 62 2.04 -6.74 -13.89
CA LEU A 62 2.82 -6.43 -15.08
C LEU A 62 2.40 -5.08 -15.70
N VAL A 63 1.09 -4.84 -15.82
CA VAL A 63 0.55 -3.56 -16.32
C VAL A 63 0.93 -2.43 -15.38
N THR A 64 0.72 -2.61 -14.07
CA THR A 64 1.04 -1.60 -13.05
C THR A 64 2.53 -1.26 -13.06
N MET A 65 3.40 -2.28 -13.08
CA MET A 65 4.84 -2.10 -13.18
C MET A 65 5.22 -1.33 -14.45
N ALA A 66 4.67 -1.68 -15.61
CA ALA A 66 4.97 -1.03 -16.87
C ALA A 66 4.58 0.46 -16.85
N VAL A 67 3.37 0.78 -16.38
CA VAL A 67 2.88 2.16 -16.27
C VAL A 67 3.73 2.98 -15.29
N CYS A 68 3.96 2.46 -14.08
CA CYS A 68 4.77 3.17 -13.08
C CYS A 68 6.21 3.37 -13.57
N THR A 69 6.81 2.38 -14.22
CA THR A 69 8.17 2.48 -14.77
C THR A 69 8.27 3.51 -15.89
N ALA A 70 7.29 3.54 -16.81
CA ALA A 70 7.24 4.52 -17.89
C ALA A 70 7.16 5.97 -17.36
N LEU A 71 6.47 6.17 -16.25
CA LEU A 71 6.30 7.45 -15.58
C LEU A 71 7.41 7.76 -14.57
N ALA A 72 8.32 6.84 -14.27
CA ALA A 72 9.31 7.03 -13.21
C ALA A 72 10.50 7.88 -13.64
N ARG A 73 11.09 8.60 -12.68
CA ARG A 73 12.45 9.16 -12.80
C ARG A 73 13.49 8.08 -12.48
N GLN A 74 13.34 7.38 -11.37
CA GLN A 74 14.21 6.25 -10.98
C GLN A 74 13.62 4.92 -11.46
N ARG A 75 13.60 4.72 -12.78
CA ARG A 75 12.86 3.63 -13.46
C ARG A 75 13.07 2.25 -12.86
N ALA A 76 14.31 1.82 -12.67
CA ALA A 76 14.60 0.48 -12.13
C ALA A 76 14.10 0.30 -10.69
N ALA A 77 14.33 1.30 -9.84
CA ALA A 77 13.87 1.26 -8.45
C ALA A 77 12.34 1.27 -8.35
N VAL A 78 11.67 2.11 -9.15
CA VAL A 78 10.20 2.14 -9.21
C VAL A 78 9.63 0.84 -9.75
N ALA A 79 10.23 0.25 -10.79
CA ALA A 79 9.78 -1.06 -11.30
C ALA A 79 9.75 -2.12 -10.19
N LEU A 80 10.88 -2.28 -9.48
CA LEU A 80 11.02 -3.26 -8.39
C LEU A 80 10.07 -2.95 -7.23
N LEU A 81 10.01 -1.69 -6.80
CA LEU A 81 9.15 -1.29 -5.69
C LEU A 81 7.66 -1.34 -6.03
N SER A 82 7.27 -1.09 -7.28
CA SER A 82 5.89 -1.28 -7.74
C SER A 82 5.48 -2.74 -7.69
N VAL A 83 6.35 -3.66 -8.13
CA VAL A 83 6.11 -5.10 -7.99
C VAL A 83 6.01 -5.49 -6.52
N ALA A 84 6.91 -4.99 -5.66
CA ALA A 84 6.90 -5.28 -4.23
C ALA A 84 5.64 -4.72 -3.53
N ALA A 85 5.25 -3.49 -3.82
CA ALA A 85 4.05 -2.86 -3.24
C ALA A 85 2.78 -3.59 -3.68
N PHE A 86 2.66 -3.94 -4.96
CA PHE A 86 1.53 -4.69 -5.48
C PHE A 86 1.41 -6.09 -4.86
N HIS A 87 2.51 -6.84 -4.76
CA HIS A 87 2.46 -8.15 -4.09
C HIS A 87 2.26 -8.00 -2.58
N GLY A 88 2.76 -6.92 -1.96
CA GLY A 88 2.45 -6.57 -0.58
C GLY A 88 0.96 -6.43 -0.36
N HIS A 89 0.26 -5.72 -1.25
CA HIS A 89 -1.21 -5.66 -1.27
C HIS A 89 -1.82 -7.06 -1.35
N LEU A 90 -1.43 -7.88 -2.34
CA LEU A 90 -1.98 -9.23 -2.51
C LEU A 90 -1.78 -10.11 -1.28
N LEU A 91 -0.61 -10.03 -0.63
CA LEU A 91 -0.33 -10.77 0.61
C LEU A 91 -1.24 -10.32 1.76
N CYS A 92 -1.50 -9.02 1.84
CA CYS A 92 -2.37 -8.43 2.84
C CYS A 92 -3.83 -8.87 2.66
N ASP A 93 -4.30 -8.99 1.41
CA ASP A 93 -5.65 -9.47 1.13
C ASP A 93 -5.76 -10.99 1.23
N LEU A 94 -4.73 -11.72 0.77
CA LEU A 94 -4.64 -13.16 0.95
C LEU A 94 -4.72 -13.49 2.44
N ALA A 95 -3.95 -12.83 3.30
CA ALA A 95 -3.97 -13.14 4.74
C ALA A 95 -5.21 -12.59 5.46
N GLY A 96 -5.66 -11.38 5.10
CA GLY A 96 -6.53 -10.59 5.96
C GLY A 96 -7.90 -10.22 5.40
N SER A 97 -8.34 -10.77 4.27
CA SER A 97 -9.71 -10.51 3.76
C SER A 97 -10.73 -11.56 4.21
N GLY A 98 -10.28 -12.78 4.49
CA GLY A 98 -11.10 -13.87 5.01
C GLY A 98 -10.92 -15.18 4.22
N PRO A 99 -11.19 -16.35 4.83
CA PRO A 99 -11.01 -17.66 4.16
C PRO A 99 -11.84 -17.84 2.88
N ASP A 100 -13.02 -17.21 2.82
CA ASP A 100 -13.96 -17.32 1.70
C ASP A 100 -13.69 -16.29 0.57
N TRP A 101 -12.58 -15.55 0.67
CA TRP A 101 -12.19 -14.49 -0.27
C TRP A 101 -10.82 -14.78 -0.91
N PRO A 102 -10.73 -15.80 -1.78
CA PRO A 102 -9.48 -16.17 -2.43
C PRO A 102 -9.03 -15.13 -3.46
N ILE A 103 -7.77 -15.24 -3.87
CA ILE A 103 -7.19 -14.47 -4.98
C ILE A 103 -7.01 -15.37 -6.20
N HIS A 104 -7.38 -14.91 -7.38
CA HIS A 104 -7.20 -15.67 -8.63
C HIS A 104 -5.95 -15.22 -9.39
N TYR A 105 -4.77 -15.46 -8.79
CA TYR A 105 -3.50 -14.85 -9.24
C TYR A 105 -3.14 -15.15 -10.70
N LEU A 106 -3.48 -16.35 -11.20
CA LEU A 106 -3.16 -16.83 -12.54
C LEU A 106 -4.22 -16.48 -13.60
N TRP A 107 -5.24 -15.69 -13.25
CA TRP A 107 -6.21 -15.21 -14.23
C TRP A 107 -5.50 -14.34 -15.31
N PRO A 108 -5.85 -14.47 -16.61
CA PRO A 108 -6.96 -15.23 -17.20
C PRO A 108 -6.70 -16.72 -17.52
N GLN A 109 -5.51 -17.26 -17.28
CA GLN A 109 -5.17 -18.65 -17.65
C GLN A 109 -5.81 -19.68 -16.73
N SER A 110 -6.01 -19.33 -15.46
CA SER A 110 -6.63 -20.21 -14.48
C SER A 110 -7.50 -19.41 -13.51
N MET A 111 -8.64 -20.00 -13.15
CA MET A 111 -9.51 -19.54 -12.07
C MET A 111 -9.20 -20.26 -10.75
N GLU A 112 -8.08 -20.98 -10.66
CA GLU A 112 -7.68 -21.67 -9.44
C GLU A 112 -7.53 -20.67 -8.28
N PRO A 113 -8.27 -20.86 -7.17
CA PRO A 113 -8.21 -19.95 -6.05
C PRO A 113 -6.91 -20.13 -5.27
N TRP A 114 -6.23 -19.03 -4.97
CA TRP A 114 -5.20 -18.97 -3.95
C TRP A 114 -5.81 -18.56 -2.61
N SER A 115 -5.72 -19.48 -1.67
CA SER A 115 -6.14 -19.36 -0.27
C SER A 115 -5.26 -20.27 0.59
N TRP A 116 -5.27 -20.08 1.91
CA TRP A 116 -4.53 -20.94 2.84
C TRP A 116 -5.21 -20.99 4.22
N SER A 117 -4.88 -21.98 5.04
CA SER A 117 -5.57 -22.17 6.33
C SER A 117 -5.27 -21.10 7.39
N GLY A 118 -4.30 -20.21 7.15
CA GLY A 118 -3.87 -19.16 8.08
C GLY A 118 -4.61 -17.83 7.93
N GLN A 119 -5.63 -17.75 7.07
CA GLN A 119 -6.36 -16.51 6.82
C GLN A 119 -7.20 -16.07 8.02
N TRP A 120 -7.39 -14.76 8.16
CA TRP A 120 -8.31 -14.17 9.14
C TRP A 120 -9.29 -13.20 8.47
N ASN A 121 -10.43 -13.00 9.11
CA ASN A 121 -11.49 -12.13 8.60
C ASN A 121 -11.04 -10.67 8.53
N LEU A 122 -11.63 -9.91 7.60
CA LEU A 122 -11.34 -8.49 7.42
C LEU A 122 -11.48 -7.66 8.70
N GLY A 123 -12.49 -7.93 9.52
CA GLY A 123 -12.75 -7.25 10.79
C GLY A 123 -11.94 -7.77 11.99
N SER A 124 -10.78 -8.38 11.78
CA SER A 124 -9.98 -8.96 12.86
C SER A 124 -9.12 -7.94 13.62
N TRP A 125 -8.65 -8.34 14.81
CA TRP A 125 -7.70 -7.54 15.59
C TRP A 125 -6.33 -7.45 14.89
N GLN A 126 -5.94 -8.47 14.12
CA GLN A 126 -4.69 -8.47 13.36
C GLN A 126 -4.65 -7.30 12.38
N ASN A 127 -5.72 -7.11 11.59
CA ASN A 127 -5.81 -6.00 10.65
C ASN A 127 -5.82 -4.64 11.37
N THR A 128 -6.49 -4.55 12.53
CA THR A 128 -6.48 -3.34 13.35
C THR A 128 -5.07 -2.99 13.82
N LEU A 129 -4.33 -3.98 14.33
CA LEU A 129 -2.96 -3.79 14.81
C LEU A 129 -2.00 -3.42 13.67
N ILE A 130 -2.10 -4.10 12.53
CA ILE A 130 -1.29 -3.83 11.34
C ILE A 130 -1.57 -2.41 10.84
N GLY A 131 -2.84 -2.00 10.74
CA GLY A 131 -3.21 -0.66 10.33
C GLY A 131 -2.67 0.42 11.27
N LEU A 132 -2.85 0.25 12.59
CA LEU A 132 -2.30 1.18 13.57
C LEU A 132 -0.77 1.29 13.46
N ALA A 133 -0.07 0.16 13.31
CA ALA A 133 1.37 0.14 13.14
C ALA A 133 1.81 0.86 11.85
N ALA A 134 1.11 0.67 10.74
CA ALA A 134 1.39 1.32 9.47
C ALA A 134 1.22 2.85 9.56
N THR A 135 0.11 3.32 10.15
CA THR A 135 -0.13 4.75 10.38
C THR A 135 0.95 5.37 11.27
N LEU A 136 1.31 4.70 12.38
CA LEU A 136 2.36 5.18 13.29
C LEU A 136 3.73 5.21 12.61
N ALA A 137 4.06 4.21 11.80
CA ALA A 137 5.29 4.18 11.02
C ALA A 137 5.34 5.31 9.98
N CYS A 138 4.21 5.62 9.33
CA CYS A 138 4.10 6.74 8.40
C CYS A 138 4.37 8.07 9.09
N LEU A 139 3.85 8.26 10.31
CA LEU A 139 4.11 9.44 11.12
C LEU A 139 5.57 9.49 11.59
N ALA A 140 6.13 8.34 12.00
CA ALA A 140 7.51 8.23 12.46
C ALA A 140 8.53 8.62 11.37
N CYS A 141 8.20 8.45 10.08
CA CYS A 141 9.03 8.88 8.96
C CYS A 141 9.36 10.39 8.97
N ALA A 142 8.61 11.22 9.69
CA ALA A 142 8.95 12.63 9.91
C ALA A 142 10.35 12.82 10.57
N LEU A 143 10.83 11.82 11.31
CA LEU A 143 12.10 11.88 12.03
C LEU A 143 13.32 11.57 11.12
N PRO A 144 13.43 10.40 10.47
CA PRO A 144 14.56 10.10 9.59
C PRO A 144 14.41 10.72 8.19
N PHE A 145 13.20 10.73 7.62
CA PHE A 145 12.98 11.09 6.21
C PHE A 145 12.44 12.50 6.00
N ARG A 146 12.07 13.20 7.07
CA ARG A 146 11.52 14.58 7.07
C ARG A 146 10.29 14.72 6.17
N ARG A 147 9.47 13.68 6.13
CA ARG A 147 8.21 13.58 5.35
C ARG A 147 7.27 12.59 6.01
N THR A 148 5.98 12.71 5.73
CA THR A 148 4.94 11.73 6.11
C THR A 148 4.09 11.37 4.88
N ALA A 149 3.20 10.39 5.03
CA ALA A 149 2.28 10.02 3.95
C ALA A 149 1.36 11.17 3.51
N LEU A 150 1.19 12.24 4.32
CA LEU A 150 0.46 13.44 3.93
C LEU A 150 1.08 14.15 2.74
N GLU A 151 2.35 13.92 2.43
CA GLU A 151 2.96 14.45 1.22
C GLU A 151 2.17 14.04 -0.03
N LEU A 152 1.47 12.90 -0.03
CA LEU A 152 0.64 12.43 -1.13
C LEU A 152 -0.53 13.39 -1.42
N LEU A 153 -1.10 13.98 -0.38
CA LEU A 153 -2.25 14.89 -0.46
C LEU A 153 -1.82 16.36 -0.60
N SER A 154 -0.89 16.81 0.25
CA SER A 154 -0.49 18.22 0.33
C SER A 154 0.91 18.37 0.92
N PRO A 155 1.90 18.83 0.14
CA PRO A 155 3.24 19.14 0.66
C PRO A 155 3.23 20.18 1.77
N ARG A 156 2.25 21.10 1.76
CA ARG A 156 2.10 22.12 2.81
C ARG A 156 1.71 21.49 4.15
N TRP A 157 0.71 20.60 4.14
CA TRP A 157 0.27 19.94 5.37
C TRP A 157 1.32 18.95 5.88
N ASP A 158 2.01 18.27 4.97
CA ASP A 158 3.13 17.41 5.32
C ASP A 158 4.22 18.17 6.08
N ALA A 159 4.64 19.32 5.57
CA ALA A 159 5.64 20.16 6.22
C ALA A 159 5.21 20.61 7.64
N GLU A 160 3.92 20.92 7.83
CA GLU A 160 3.35 21.30 9.13
C GLU A 160 3.38 20.15 10.14
N VAL A 161 3.00 18.95 9.72
CA VAL A 161 3.03 17.75 10.56
C VAL A 161 4.47 17.36 10.89
N VAL A 162 5.36 17.32 9.89
CA VAL A 162 6.79 17.03 10.09
C VAL A 162 7.40 18.00 11.10
N ARG A 163 7.13 19.31 10.96
CA ARG A 163 7.62 20.33 11.89
C ARG A 163 7.12 20.07 13.31
N THR A 164 5.85 19.74 13.48
CA THR A 164 5.22 19.49 14.78
C THR A 164 5.82 18.25 15.46
N VAL A 165 5.90 17.13 14.74
CA VAL A 165 6.45 15.86 15.25
C VAL A 165 7.92 16.05 15.65
N ARG A 166 8.74 16.63 14.77
CA ARG A 166 10.16 16.86 15.06
C ARG A 166 10.36 17.80 16.24
N ARG A 167 9.58 18.89 16.34
CA ARG A 167 9.66 19.79 17.50
C ARG A 167 9.37 19.06 18.82
N ARG A 168 8.42 18.12 18.81
CA ARG A 168 8.02 17.37 20.01
C ARG A 168 9.06 16.33 20.43
N PHE A 169 9.63 15.60 19.47
CA PHE A 169 10.45 14.42 19.75
C PHE A 169 11.96 14.66 19.60
N SER A 170 12.41 15.58 18.73
CA SER A 170 13.84 15.91 18.63
C SER A 170 14.34 16.70 19.84
N ARG A 171 13.49 17.55 20.46
CA ARG A 171 13.85 18.26 21.70
C ARG A 171 14.04 17.33 22.91
N GLN A 172 13.35 16.17 22.91
CA GLN A 172 13.49 15.19 23.99
C GLN A 172 14.78 14.37 23.85
N ALA A 173 15.25 14.10 22.63
CA ALA A 173 16.51 13.38 22.39
C ALA A 173 17.72 14.16 22.93
N ASP A 174 17.74 15.49 22.78
CA ASP A 174 18.81 16.35 23.30
C ASP A 174 18.77 16.48 24.83
N SER A 175 17.59 16.31 25.44
CA SER A 175 17.42 16.43 26.91
C SER A 175 17.70 15.14 27.68
N GLN A 176 17.81 13.98 27.00
CA GLN A 176 18.18 12.69 27.62
C GLN A 176 19.66 12.33 27.42
N ALA A 177 20.44 13.19 26.76
CA ALA A 177 21.87 13.02 26.53
C ALA A 177 22.77 13.78 27.54
N HIS A 178 22.18 14.29 28.62
CA HIS A 178 22.83 14.98 29.73
C HIS A 178 22.49 14.30 31.06
#